data_AF-A0A1J4TIK2-F1
#
_entry.id   AF-A0A1J4TIK2-F1
#
_cell.length_a   1.000
_cell.length_b   1.000
_cell.length_c   1.000
_cell.angle_alpha   90.00
_cell.angle_beta   90.00
_cell.angle_gamma   90.00
#
_symmetry.space_group_name_H-M   'P 1'
#
loop_
_entity.id
_entity.type
_entity.pdbx_description
1 polymer ?
#
loop_
_entity_poly.entity_id
_entity_poly.type
_entity_poly.pdbx_seq_one_letter_code
_entity_poly.pdbx_strand_id
1 'polypeptide(L)'
;MSRLPPSLIALALQLAAWLVLLLVAGGGNFPPLALALLAGLLAAVLSHFAGLARWWLPIQLLFAPALIIALAADIPPLFFLFGFLLLLLVYWSTFRSQVPLYLSSRKVWMALEILLPADRPLSFIDIGSGLGGVLTHLARARPESHFHGVEIAPLPFILSWLRIRFGGYRNCTVRRQSLWDCDLAEYDVVFAYLSPVPMAELWQKIERELHPGALFISNSFNVSDHPPQIIREIDDLHRSKLYVWKK
;
A
#
# COMPACT_ATOMS: atom_id res chain seq x y z
N MET A 1 -12.09 -25.85 2.72
CA MET A 1 -10.86 -25.94 3.53
C MET A 1 -10.11 -24.63 3.34
N SER A 2 -9.99 -23.80 4.38
CA SER A 2 -9.23 -22.55 4.29
C SER A 2 -7.76 -22.88 4.05
N ARG A 3 -7.16 -22.33 3.00
CA ARG A 3 -5.71 -22.42 2.83
C ARG A 3 -5.06 -21.66 3.98
N LEU A 4 -4.07 -22.26 4.63
CA LEU A 4 -3.29 -21.58 5.66
C LEU A 4 -2.62 -20.32 5.06
N PRO A 5 -2.48 -19.23 5.82
CA PRO A 5 -1.71 -18.06 5.42
C PRO A 5 -0.29 -18.46 4.96
N PRO A 6 0.23 -17.89 3.86
CA PRO A 6 1.57 -18.21 3.36
C PRO A 6 2.67 -18.06 4.41
N SER A 7 2.54 -17.11 5.35
CA SER A 7 3.49 -16.91 6.45
C SER A 7 3.54 -18.09 7.43
N LEU A 8 2.42 -18.76 7.71
CA LEU A 8 2.40 -19.94 8.57
C LEU A 8 3.02 -21.15 7.89
N ILE A 9 2.77 -21.31 6.59
CA ILE A 9 3.40 -22.35 5.76
C ILE A 9 4.92 -22.12 5.74
N ALA A 10 5.35 -20.89 5.43
CA ALA A 10 6.73 -20.47 5.43
C ALA A 10 7.44 -20.75 6.77
N LEU A 11 6.80 -20.43 7.91
CA LEU A 11 7.34 -20.72 9.24
C LEU A 11 7.49 -22.22 9.48
N ALA A 12 6.46 -23.01 9.15
CA ALA A 12 6.49 -24.46 9.34
C ALA A 12 7.61 -25.12 8.52
N LEU A 13 7.85 -24.67 7.28
CA LEU A 13 8.93 -25.16 6.44
C LEU A 13 10.31 -24.78 6.96
N GLN A 14 10.47 -23.58 7.52
CA GLN A 14 11.71 -23.17 8.18
C GLN A 14 12.02 -24.07 9.38
N LEU A 15 11.01 -24.36 10.22
CA LEU A 15 11.15 -25.24 11.39
C LEU A 15 11.45 -26.68 10.97
N ALA A 16 10.80 -27.18 9.92
CA ALA A 16 11.05 -28.50 9.36
C ALA A 16 12.50 -28.63 8.84
N ALA A 17 12.99 -27.62 8.13
CA ALA A 17 14.37 -27.59 7.63
C ALA A 17 15.40 -27.63 8.78
N TRP A 18 15.16 -26.86 9.85
CA TRP A 18 15.99 -26.91 11.06
C TRP A 18 15.95 -28.27 11.74
N LEU A 19 14.76 -28.87 11.88
CA LEU A 19 14.63 -30.20 12.48
C LEU A 19 15.41 -31.25 11.70
N VAL A 20 15.26 -31.28 10.37
CA VAL A 20 15.99 -32.21 9.50
C VAL A 20 17.49 -32.05 9.67
N LEU A 21 18.00 -30.82 9.68
CA LEU A 21 19.44 -30.59 9.84
C LEU A 21 19.96 -30.95 11.21
N LEU A 22 19.20 -30.69 12.28
CA LEU A 22 19.61 -31.08 13.63
C LEU A 22 19.67 -32.61 13.78
N LEU A 23 18.75 -33.34 13.16
CA LEU A 23 18.76 -34.80 13.13
C LEU A 23 19.93 -35.37 12.32
N VAL A 24 20.26 -34.76 11.18
CA VAL A 24 21.35 -35.21 10.30
C VAL A 24 22.73 -34.82 10.83
N ALA A 25 22.85 -33.64 11.45
CA ALA A 25 24.14 -33.15 11.98
C ALA A 25 24.62 -33.98 13.18
N GLY A 26 23.74 -34.73 13.86
CA GLY A 26 24.12 -35.75 14.85
C GLY A 26 24.98 -35.25 16.02
N GLY A 27 24.89 -33.95 16.36
CA GLY A 27 25.73 -33.34 17.40
C GLY A 27 27.15 -32.94 16.95
N GLY A 28 27.45 -32.98 15.65
CA GLY A 28 28.70 -32.50 15.09
C GLY A 28 28.91 -31.00 15.32
N ASN A 29 30.17 -30.59 15.51
CA ASN A 29 30.54 -29.19 15.74
C ASN A 29 30.63 -28.43 14.41
N PHE A 30 29.49 -27.99 13.89
CA PHE A 30 29.42 -27.18 12.67
C PHE A 30 29.39 -25.69 13.00
N PRO A 31 30.01 -24.83 12.17
CA PRO A 31 29.86 -23.38 12.31
C PRO A 31 28.36 -22.99 12.25
N PRO A 32 27.83 -22.21 13.22
CA PRO A 32 26.42 -21.88 13.28
C PRO A 32 25.87 -21.25 11.99
N LEU A 33 26.66 -20.37 11.36
CA LEU A 33 26.29 -19.73 10.10
C LEU A 33 26.18 -20.73 8.93
N ALA A 34 27.06 -21.74 8.88
CA ALA A 34 27.00 -22.77 7.85
C ALA A 34 25.73 -23.62 7.99
N LEU A 35 25.36 -23.97 9.24
CA LEU A 35 24.10 -24.65 9.52
C LEU A 35 22.88 -23.79 9.11
N ALA A 36 22.89 -22.50 9.43
CA ALA A 36 21.80 -21.61 9.04
C ALA A 36 21.67 -21.43 7.52
N LEU A 37 22.78 -21.39 6.77
CA LEU A 37 22.76 -21.33 5.31
C LEU A 37 22.17 -22.61 4.72
N LEU A 38 22.55 -23.78 5.23
CA LEU A 38 21.96 -25.06 4.82
C LEU A 38 20.48 -25.12 5.19
N ALA A 39 20.09 -24.61 6.37
CA ALA A 39 18.70 -24.57 6.82
C ALA A 39 17.87 -23.66 5.91
N GLY A 40 18.38 -22.48 5.60
CA GLY A 40 17.74 -21.55 4.67
C GLY A 40 17.61 -22.13 3.27
N LEU A 41 18.66 -22.79 2.75
CA LEU A 41 18.61 -23.44 1.44
C LEU A 41 17.54 -24.54 1.39
N LEU A 42 17.52 -25.42 2.39
CA LEU A 42 16.53 -26.48 2.48
C LEU A 42 15.11 -25.90 2.62
N ALA A 43 14.93 -24.88 3.47
CA ALA A 43 13.65 -24.20 3.64
C ALA A 43 13.16 -23.53 2.34
N ALA A 44 14.05 -22.92 1.57
CA ALA A 44 13.73 -22.35 0.26
C ALA A 44 13.34 -23.42 -0.76
N VAL A 45 14.04 -24.56 -0.80
CA VAL A 45 13.69 -25.71 -1.65
C VAL A 45 12.32 -26.25 -1.29
N LEU A 46 12.07 -26.49 0.00
CA LEU A 46 10.76 -26.94 0.49
C LEU A 46 9.65 -25.93 0.15
N SER A 47 9.93 -24.64 0.28
CA SER A 47 8.99 -23.55 -0.04
C SER A 47 8.64 -23.48 -1.52
N HIS A 48 9.60 -23.77 -2.40
CA HIS A 48 9.37 -23.89 -3.83
C HIS A 48 8.39 -25.03 -4.13
N PHE A 49 8.62 -26.22 -3.55
CA PHE A 49 7.74 -27.38 -3.73
C PHE A 49 6.37 -27.21 -3.06
N ALA A 50 6.28 -26.44 -1.97
CA ALA A 50 5.02 -26.07 -1.34
C ALA A 50 4.21 -25.04 -2.14
N GLY A 51 4.73 -24.56 -3.28
CA GLY A 51 4.05 -23.63 -4.16
C GLY A 51 3.96 -22.20 -3.61
N LEU A 52 4.84 -21.81 -2.69
CA LEU A 52 4.93 -20.42 -2.25
C LEU A 52 5.37 -19.52 -3.42
N ALA A 53 4.89 -18.28 -3.42
CA ALA A 53 5.27 -17.31 -4.44
C ALA A 53 6.79 -17.08 -4.45
N ARG A 54 7.37 -16.85 -5.63
CA ARG A 54 8.84 -16.81 -5.85
C ARG A 54 9.59 -15.83 -4.92
N TRP A 55 8.95 -14.77 -4.46
CA TRP A 55 9.54 -13.80 -3.55
C TRP A 55 9.71 -14.33 -2.11
N TRP A 56 9.03 -15.41 -1.73
CA TRP A 56 9.25 -16.09 -0.44
C TRP A 56 10.58 -16.84 -0.40
N LEU A 57 11.09 -17.30 -1.54
CA LEU A 57 12.32 -18.11 -1.60
C LEU A 57 13.54 -17.35 -1.05
N PRO A 58 13.84 -16.10 -1.46
CA PRO A 58 14.93 -15.35 -0.86
C PRO A 58 14.70 -15.07 0.63
N ILE A 59 13.46 -14.88 1.09
CA ILE A 59 13.15 -14.70 2.51
C ILE A 59 13.52 -15.97 3.29
N GLN A 60 13.08 -17.14 2.82
CA GLN A 60 13.36 -18.44 3.44
C GLN A 60 14.86 -18.75 3.49
N LEU A 61 15.57 -18.45 2.40
CA LEU A 61 17.02 -18.63 2.30
C LEU A 61 17.78 -17.76 3.31
N LEU A 62 17.39 -16.49 3.44
CA LEU A 62 18.15 -15.50 4.19
C LEU A 62 17.71 -15.37 5.66
N PHE A 63 16.52 -15.83 6.04
CA PHE A 63 15.97 -15.64 7.38
C PHE A 63 16.87 -16.20 8.49
N ALA A 64 17.24 -17.48 8.39
CA ALA A 64 18.08 -18.14 9.40
C ALA A 64 19.50 -17.53 9.49
N PRO A 65 20.22 -17.31 8.36
CA PRO A 65 21.51 -16.62 8.40
C PRO A 65 21.43 -15.22 8.99
N ALA A 66 20.42 -14.43 8.59
CA ALA A 66 20.22 -13.08 9.11
C ALA A 66 19.97 -13.07 10.62
N LEU A 67 19.20 -14.05 11.13
CA LEU A 67 18.95 -14.19 12.55
C LEU A 67 20.24 -14.50 13.33
N ILE A 68 21.06 -15.45 12.86
CA ILE A 68 22.34 -15.76 13.51
C ILE A 68 23.30 -14.56 13.48
N ILE A 69 23.39 -13.86 12.36
CA ILE A 69 24.23 -12.66 12.23
C ILE A 69 23.74 -11.56 13.20
N ALA A 70 22.43 -11.35 13.29
CA ALA A 70 21.85 -10.35 14.19
C ALA A 70 22.12 -10.67 15.67
N LEU A 71 22.03 -11.95 16.05
CA LEU A 71 22.37 -12.41 17.39
C LEU A 71 23.86 -12.26 17.67
N ALA A 72 24.73 -12.61 16.71
CA ALA A 72 26.19 -12.49 16.86
C ALA A 72 26.68 -11.04 16.92
N ALA A 73 25.93 -10.11 16.33
CA ALA A 73 26.21 -8.67 16.38
C ALA A 73 25.59 -7.97 17.62
N ASP A 74 24.98 -8.72 18.54
CA ASP A 74 24.32 -8.18 19.75
C ASP A 74 23.39 -6.99 19.45
N ILE A 75 22.65 -7.06 18.34
CA ILE A 75 21.77 -5.97 17.91
C ILE A 75 20.67 -5.76 18.98
N PRO A 76 20.52 -4.54 19.53
CA PRO A 76 19.52 -4.29 20.57
C PRO A 76 18.10 -4.62 20.08
N PRO A 77 17.28 -5.35 20.86
CA PRO A 77 15.91 -5.70 20.49
C PRO A 77 15.03 -4.50 20.12
N LEU A 78 15.35 -3.32 20.65
CA LEU A 78 14.67 -2.06 20.34
C LEU A 78 14.70 -1.69 18.86
N PHE A 79 15.74 -2.08 18.10
CA PHE A 79 15.78 -1.82 16.65
C PHE A 79 14.68 -2.58 15.91
N PHE A 80 14.46 -3.85 16.26
CA PHE A 80 13.39 -4.66 15.68
C PHE A 80 12.01 -4.16 16.11
N LEU A 81 11.87 -3.75 17.38
CA LEU A 81 10.64 -3.12 17.87
C LEU A 81 10.35 -1.82 17.12
N PHE A 82 11.33 -0.95 16.94
CA PHE A 82 11.18 0.28 16.18
C PHE A 82 10.80 0.01 14.72
N GLY A 83 11.46 -0.95 14.07
CA GLY A 83 11.12 -1.37 12.71
C GLY A 83 9.68 -1.90 12.62
N PHE A 84 9.26 -2.72 13.58
CA PHE A 84 7.89 -3.21 13.68
C PHE A 84 6.88 -2.07 13.87
N LEU A 85 7.13 -1.16 14.81
CA LEU A 85 6.26 -0.01 15.05
C LEU A 85 6.18 0.91 13.82
N LEU A 86 7.29 1.13 13.12
CA LEU A 86 7.31 1.89 11.88
C LEU A 86 6.43 1.24 10.81
N LEU A 87 6.59 -0.07 10.59
CA LEU A 87 5.75 -0.84 9.65
C LEU A 87 4.28 -0.80 10.07
N LEU A 88 3.99 -0.92 11.37
CA LEU A 88 2.63 -0.83 11.91
C LEU A 88 2.02 0.55 11.66
N LEU A 89 2.78 1.64 11.82
CA LEU A 89 2.27 3.00 11.59
C LEU A 89 2.05 3.30 10.09
N VAL A 90 2.80 2.65 9.20
CA VAL A 90 2.63 2.75 7.73
C VAL A 90 1.46 1.90 7.24
N TYR A 91 1.38 0.65 7.67
CA TYR A 91 0.39 -0.35 7.22
C TYR A 91 -0.77 -0.55 8.22
N TRP A 92 -1.07 0.51 8.97
CA TRP A 92 -1.93 0.55 10.16
C TRP A 92 -3.23 -0.24 10.07
N SER A 93 -3.93 -0.15 8.94
CA SER A 93 -5.21 -0.83 8.73
C SER A 93 -5.16 -1.90 7.65
N THR A 94 -4.02 -2.16 7.02
CA THR A 94 -3.93 -3.06 5.85
C THR A 94 -4.37 -4.49 6.20
N PHE A 95 -4.19 -4.93 7.45
CA PHE A 95 -4.68 -6.22 7.93
C PHE A 95 -6.22 -6.35 7.93
N ARG A 96 -6.95 -5.23 7.90
CA ARG A 96 -8.42 -5.17 7.81
C ARG A 96 -8.88 -4.71 6.43
N SER A 97 -8.41 -3.55 5.98
CA SER A 97 -8.86 -2.91 4.74
C SER A 97 -8.28 -3.55 3.48
N GLN A 98 -7.17 -4.29 3.60
CA GLN A 98 -6.42 -4.82 2.45
C GLN A 98 -6.03 -3.74 1.43
N VAL A 99 -5.86 -2.52 1.93
CA VAL A 99 -5.33 -1.38 1.17
C VAL A 99 -3.93 -1.08 1.73
N PRO A 100 -2.85 -1.50 1.04
CA PRO A 100 -1.51 -1.06 1.37
C PRO A 100 -1.29 0.39 0.90
N LEU A 101 -0.19 1.01 1.32
CA LEU A 101 0.20 2.32 0.81
C LEU A 101 0.60 2.22 -0.66
N TYR A 102 -0.26 2.74 -1.55
CA TYR A 102 0.07 2.94 -2.95
C TYR A 102 0.40 4.42 -3.20
N LEU A 103 1.47 4.66 -3.94
CA LEU A 103 1.89 6.01 -4.33
C LEU A 103 1.75 6.16 -5.83
N SER A 104 0.91 7.10 -6.25
CA SER A 104 0.75 7.45 -7.66
C SER A 104 2.03 8.11 -8.19
N SER A 105 2.35 7.83 -9.45
CA SER A 105 3.52 8.40 -10.12
C SER A 105 3.30 9.87 -10.48
N ARG A 106 4.38 10.63 -10.69
CA ARG A 106 4.26 12.01 -11.19
C ARG A 106 3.53 12.11 -12.53
N LYS A 107 3.64 11.08 -13.39
CA LYS A 107 2.91 11.01 -14.66
C LYS A 107 1.39 10.91 -14.42
N VAL A 108 0.96 10.16 -13.39
CA VAL A 108 -0.44 10.16 -12.96
C VAL A 108 -0.87 11.55 -12.48
N TRP A 109 -0.04 12.25 -11.71
CA TRP A 109 -0.38 13.59 -11.19
C TRP A 109 -0.62 14.59 -12.33
N MET A 110 0.26 14.61 -13.33
CA MET A 110 0.12 15.42 -14.54
C MET A 110 -1.12 15.04 -15.36
N ALA A 111 -1.42 13.75 -15.47
CA ALA A 111 -2.62 13.30 -16.17
C ALA A 111 -3.90 13.72 -15.45
N LEU A 112 -3.91 13.72 -14.11
CA LEU A 112 -5.03 14.24 -13.33
C LEU A 112 -5.26 15.71 -13.61
N GLU A 113 -4.21 16.54 -13.65
CA GLU A 113 -4.32 17.97 -13.97
C GLU A 113 -5.08 18.21 -15.29
N ILE A 114 -4.82 17.39 -16.32
CA ILE A 114 -5.47 17.46 -17.63
C ILE A 114 -6.93 16.96 -17.59
N LEU A 115 -7.24 16.00 -16.73
CA LEU A 115 -8.57 15.40 -16.61
C LEU A 115 -9.55 16.25 -15.80
N LEU A 116 -9.06 17.16 -14.96
CA LEU A 116 -9.89 18.01 -14.12
C LEU A 116 -10.63 19.08 -14.95
N PRO A 117 -11.90 19.39 -14.64
CA PRO A 117 -12.64 20.48 -15.29
C PRO A 117 -11.91 21.82 -15.21
N ALA A 118 -11.53 22.40 -16.35
CA ALA A 118 -10.70 23.61 -16.42
C ALA A 118 -11.50 24.92 -16.48
N ASP A 119 -12.82 24.82 -16.68
CA ASP A 119 -13.74 25.95 -16.88
C ASP A 119 -14.16 26.66 -15.58
N ARG A 120 -13.91 26.03 -14.43
CA ARG A 120 -14.31 26.54 -13.11
C ARG A 120 -13.38 26.07 -11.98
N PRO A 121 -13.33 26.79 -10.85
CA PRO A 121 -12.81 26.25 -9.59
C PRO A 121 -13.58 25.00 -9.17
N LEU A 122 -12.92 24.08 -8.47
CA LEU A 122 -13.51 22.83 -8.02
C LEU A 122 -13.10 22.45 -6.59
N SER A 123 -13.91 21.59 -5.99
CA SER A 123 -13.60 20.89 -4.74
C SER A 123 -13.19 19.45 -5.06
N PHE A 124 -11.97 19.05 -4.69
CA PHE A 124 -11.38 17.74 -4.95
C PHE A 124 -11.11 17.00 -3.66
N ILE A 125 -11.42 15.70 -3.60
CA ILE A 125 -11.03 14.81 -2.51
C ILE A 125 -10.21 13.61 -2.98
N ASP A 126 -9.08 13.34 -2.29
CA ASP A 126 -8.29 12.11 -2.41
C ASP A 126 -8.60 11.17 -1.22
N ILE A 127 -9.30 10.07 -1.49
CA ILE A 127 -9.68 9.07 -0.49
C ILE A 127 -8.59 7.98 -0.40
N GLY A 128 -7.81 8.02 0.68
CA GLY A 128 -6.57 7.25 0.80
C GLY A 128 -5.35 8.03 0.32
N SER A 129 -5.26 9.30 0.70
CA SER A 129 -4.31 10.29 0.15
C SER A 129 -2.82 10.02 0.42
N GLY A 130 -2.50 9.03 1.26
CA GLY A 130 -1.14 8.60 1.53
C GLY A 130 -0.25 9.76 2.00
N LEU A 131 0.80 10.05 1.23
CA LEU A 131 1.78 11.10 1.54
C LEU A 131 1.39 12.50 1.02
N GLY A 132 0.17 12.68 0.48
CA GLY A 132 -0.33 13.97 -0.01
C GLY A 132 0.34 14.47 -1.30
N GLY A 133 0.96 13.57 -2.06
CA GLY A 133 1.68 13.90 -3.29
C GLY A 133 0.78 14.53 -4.36
N VAL A 134 -0.33 13.86 -4.68
CA VAL A 134 -1.37 14.31 -5.62
C VAL A 134 -1.93 15.67 -5.17
N LEU A 135 -2.37 15.74 -3.92
CA LEU A 135 -2.99 16.94 -3.34
C LEU A 135 -2.09 18.18 -3.49
N THR A 136 -0.84 18.08 -3.05
CA THR A 136 0.09 19.23 -3.11
C THR A 136 0.52 19.59 -4.53
N HIS A 137 0.52 18.63 -5.46
CA HIS A 137 0.77 18.91 -6.87
C HIS A 137 -0.39 19.71 -7.47
N LEU A 138 -1.62 19.21 -7.33
CA LEU A 138 -2.80 19.84 -7.90
C LEU A 138 -3.11 21.19 -7.22
N ALA A 139 -2.93 21.29 -5.90
CA ALA A 139 -3.09 22.54 -5.16
C ALA A 139 -2.17 23.67 -5.65
N ARG A 140 -0.97 23.31 -6.14
CA ARG A 140 -0.05 24.27 -6.76
C ARG A 140 -0.45 24.61 -8.18
N ALA A 141 -0.87 23.63 -8.96
CA ALA A 141 -1.30 23.83 -10.34
C ALA A 141 -2.59 24.67 -10.44
N ARG A 142 -3.46 24.57 -9.44
CA ARG A 142 -4.79 25.18 -9.41
C ARG A 142 -5.07 25.95 -8.11
N PRO A 143 -4.44 27.12 -7.90
CA PRO A 143 -4.59 27.91 -6.67
C PRO A 143 -6.02 28.36 -6.37
N GLU A 144 -6.88 28.43 -7.39
CA GLU A 144 -8.29 28.81 -7.30
C GLU A 144 -9.20 27.69 -6.78
N SER A 145 -8.73 26.43 -6.83
CA SER A 145 -9.49 25.23 -6.44
C SER A 145 -9.08 24.73 -5.05
N HIS A 146 -9.94 23.93 -4.41
CA HIS A 146 -9.73 23.39 -3.07
C HIS A 146 -9.49 21.88 -3.09
N PHE A 147 -8.49 21.43 -2.33
CA PHE A 147 -8.03 20.04 -2.33
C PHE A 147 -8.06 19.45 -0.92
N HIS A 148 -8.69 18.30 -0.79
CA HIS A 148 -8.96 17.63 0.48
C HIS A 148 -8.42 16.20 0.43
N GLY A 149 -7.80 15.75 1.51
CA GLY A 149 -7.33 14.38 1.65
C GLY A 149 -7.90 13.72 2.89
N VAL A 150 -8.22 12.43 2.78
CA VAL A 150 -8.43 11.58 3.94
C VAL A 150 -7.43 10.43 3.93
N GLU A 151 -6.85 10.14 5.10
CA GLU A 151 -5.90 9.04 5.28
C GLU A 151 -6.06 8.45 6.69
N ILE A 152 -6.18 7.13 6.78
CA ILE A 152 -6.40 6.45 8.06
C ILE A 152 -5.08 6.10 8.75
N ALA A 153 -4.03 5.82 7.97
CA ALA A 153 -2.73 5.40 8.45
C ALA A 153 -2.00 6.57 9.14
N PRO A 154 -1.60 6.43 10.42
CA PRO A 154 -1.04 7.54 11.19
C PRO A 154 0.20 8.16 10.55
N LEU A 155 1.19 7.36 10.11
CA LEU A 155 2.42 7.93 9.58
C LEU A 155 2.22 8.60 8.21
N PRO A 156 1.55 7.98 7.21
CA PRO A 156 1.23 8.67 5.96
C PRO A 156 0.44 9.97 6.19
N PHE A 157 -0.57 9.94 7.07
CA PHE A 157 -1.32 11.14 7.46
C PHE A 157 -0.40 12.23 8.03
N ILE A 158 0.45 11.91 9.01
CA ILE A 158 1.35 12.90 9.64
C ILE A 158 2.28 13.50 8.58
N LEU A 159 2.86 12.68 7.70
CA LEU A 159 3.76 13.16 6.64
C LEU A 159 3.02 14.05 5.63
N SER A 160 1.82 13.68 5.21
CA SER A 160 0.96 14.50 4.35
C SER A 160 0.59 15.83 5.01
N TRP A 161 0.21 15.78 6.29
CA TRP A 161 -0.14 16.96 7.07
C TRP A 161 1.04 17.92 7.23
N LEU A 162 2.23 17.41 7.59
CA LEU A 162 3.46 18.21 7.67
C LEU A 162 3.79 18.84 6.32
N ARG A 163 3.73 18.06 5.24
CA ARG A 163 3.98 18.53 3.86
C ARG A 163 3.05 19.68 3.48
N ILE A 164 1.77 19.58 3.80
CA ILE A 164 0.77 20.61 3.51
C ILE A 164 1.00 21.85 4.40
N ARG A 165 1.12 21.64 5.71
CA ARG A 165 1.20 22.69 6.74
C ARG A 165 2.46 23.56 6.62
N PHE A 166 3.58 22.97 6.23
CA PHE A 166 4.85 23.67 6.06
C PHE A 166 5.18 24.00 4.60
N GLY A 167 4.45 23.44 3.64
CA GLY A 167 4.65 23.68 2.21
C GLY A 167 3.91 24.90 1.64
N GLY A 168 3.15 25.62 2.46
CA GLY A 168 2.44 26.85 2.06
C GLY A 168 1.15 26.63 1.26
N TYR A 169 0.60 25.41 1.26
CA TYR A 169 -0.58 25.04 0.49
C TYR A 169 -1.87 25.44 1.21
N ARG A 170 -2.29 26.71 1.08
CA ARG A 170 -3.46 27.28 1.78
C ARG A 170 -4.80 26.73 1.30
N ASN A 171 -4.85 26.25 0.06
CA ASN A 171 -6.02 25.65 -0.58
C ASN A 171 -6.03 24.11 -0.46
N CYS A 172 -5.21 23.53 0.43
CA CYS A 172 -5.09 22.10 0.60
C CYS A 172 -5.21 21.71 2.08
N THR A 173 -5.97 20.64 2.37
CA THR A 173 -6.11 20.11 3.72
C THR A 173 -6.10 18.58 3.71
N VAL A 174 -5.66 17.97 4.81
CA VAL A 174 -5.74 16.51 5.01
C VAL A 174 -6.27 16.22 6.41
N ARG A 175 -7.13 15.19 6.53
CA ARG A 175 -7.71 14.73 7.78
C ARG A 175 -7.40 13.26 8.02
N ARG A 176 -7.18 12.90 9.29
CA ARG A 176 -7.03 11.51 9.68
C ARG A 176 -8.40 10.87 9.85
N GLN A 177 -8.94 10.29 8.80
CA GLN A 177 -10.33 9.83 8.74
C GLN A 177 -10.46 8.61 7.83
N SER A 178 -11.44 7.75 8.10
CA SER A 178 -11.86 6.70 7.18
C SER A 178 -12.55 7.30 5.96
N LEU A 179 -12.30 6.74 4.78
CA LEU A 179 -13.04 7.11 3.57
C LEU A 179 -14.54 6.79 3.65
N TRP A 180 -14.94 5.90 4.55
CA TRP A 180 -16.35 5.55 4.72
C TRP A 180 -17.14 6.63 5.46
N ASP A 181 -16.46 7.43 6.28
CA ASP A 181 -17.04 8.45 7.15
C ASP A 181 -17.07 9.85 6.50
N CYS A 182 -16.51 10.01 5.29
CA CYS A 182 -16.57 11.29 4.58
C CYS A 182 -17.87 11.42 3.78
N ASP A 183 -18.42 12.63 3.70
CA ASP A 183 -19.55 12.93 2.83
C ASP A 183 -19.03 13.31 1.43
N LEU A 184 -19.33 12.49 0.42
CA LEU A 184 -18.84 12.74 -0.94
C LEU A 184 -19.65 13.80 -1.70
N ALA A 185 -20.80 14.24 -1.16
CA ALA A 185 -21.65 15.25 -1.80
C ALA A 185 -21.00 16.65 -1.85
N GLU A 186 -19.97 16.90 -1.03
CA GLU A 186 -19.26 18.18 -0.95
C GLU A 186 -18.21 18.39 -2.06
N TYR A 187 -17.95 17.38 -2.90
CA TYR A 187 -16.82 17.36 -3.83
C TYR A 187 -17.26 17.20 -5.28
N ASP A 188 -16.71 18.05 -6.15
CA ASP A 188 -16.87 17.93 -7.60
C ASP A 188 -16.08 16.76 -8.18
N VAL A 189 -14.98 16.36 -7.51
CA VAL A 189 -14.09 15.29 -7.95
C VAL A 189 -13.65 14.43 -6.78
N VAL A 190 -13.87 13.11 -6.88
CA VAL A 190 -13.37 12.10 -5.96
C VAL A 190 -12.29 11.29 -6.66
N PHE A 191 -11.08 11.23 -6.08
CA PHE A 191 -9.97 10.42 -6.57
C PHE A 191 -9.64 9.30 -5.59
N ALA A 192 -9.34 8.10 -6.11
CA ALA A 192 -8.97 6.94 -5.32
C ALA A 192 -7.79 6.18 -5.93
N TYR A 193 -6.83 5.77 -5.08
CA TYR A 193 -5.84 4.75 -5.41
C TYR A 193 -5.71 3.74 -4.26
N LEU A 194 -6.71 2.86 -4.16
CA LEU A 194 -6.92 1.96 -3.02
C LEU A 194 -6.40 0.55 -3.32
N SER A 195 -7.29 -0.45 -3.39
CA SER A 195 -7.01 -1.82 -3.83
C SER A 195 -8.28 -2.39 -4.46
N PRO A 196 -8.26 -3.59 -5.07
CA PRO A 196 -9.47 -4.16 -5.68
C PRO A 196 -10.61 -4.43 -4.67
N VAL A 197 -10.26 -4.73 -3.41
CA VAL A 197 -11.20 -5.21 -2.39
C VAL A 197 -12.30 -4.20 -2.06
N PRO A 198 -12.01 -2.92 -1.74
CA PRO A 198 -13.05 -1.95 -1.39
C PRO A 198 -13.81 -1.36 -2.60
N MET A 199 -13.42 -1.64 -3.85
CA MET A 199 -13.96 -0.91 -5.00
C MET A 199 -15.47 -1.07 -5.19
N ALA A 200 -16.03 -2.26 -4.92
CA ALA A 200 -17.46 -2.50 -5.06
C ALA A 200 -18.28 -1.71 -4.03
N GLU A 201 -17.85 -1.69 -2.77
CA GLU A 201 -18.50 -0.92 -1.70
C GLU A 201 -18.31 0.58 -1.90
N LEU A 202 -17.11 1.01 -2.33
CA LEU A 202 -16.85 2.40 -2.70
C LEU A 202 -17.78 2.87 -3.82
N TRP A 203 -17.99 2.04 -4.84
CA TRP A 203 -18.91 2.37 -5.92
C TRP A 203 -20.34 2.60 -5.41
N GLN A 204 -20.83 1.78 -4.50
CA GLN A 204 -22.14 2.01 -3.88
C GLN A 204 -22.21 3.35 -3.12
N LYS A 205 -21.12 3.76 -2.47
CA LYS A 205 -21.03 5.06 -1.80
C LYS A 205 -21.03 6.21 -2.82
N ILE A 206 -20.28 6.08 -3.91
CA ILE A 206 -20.26 7.05 -5.03
C ILE A 206 -21.66 7.22 -5.63
N GLU A 207 -22.35 6.13 -5.95
CA GLU A 207 -23.71 6.12 -6.49
C GLU A 207 -24.74 6.74 -5.53
N ARG A 208 -24.51 6.65 -4.22
CA ARG A 208 -25.41 7.22 -3.21
C ARG A 208 -25.17 8.70 -2.96
N GLU A 209 -23.91 9.10 -2.79
CA GLU A 209 -23.56 10.38 -2.18
C GLU A 209 -23.03 11.41 -3.16
N LEU A 210 -22.30 10.98 -4.19
CA LEU A 210 -21.70 11.92 -5.14
C LEU A 210 -22.80 12.72 -5.86
N HIS A 211 -22.64 14.02 -6.09
CA HIS A 211 -23.69 14.78 -6.76
C HIS A 211 -23.66 14.56 -8.29
N PRO A 212 -24.80 14.73 -9.00
CA PRO A 212 -24.81 14.68 -10.47
C PRO A 212 -23.83 15.69 -11.08
N GLY A 213 -23.16 15.29 -12.16
CA GLY A 213 -22.15 16.07 -12.86
C GLY A 213 -20.73 15.94 -12.30
N ALA A 214 -20.56 15.41 -11.08
CA ALA A 214 -19.25 15.19 -10.47
C ALA A 214 -18.48 14.03 -11.13
N LEU A 215 -17.17 14.00 -10.88
CA LEU A 215 -16.26 12.99 -11.40
C LEU A 215 -15.78 12.06 -10.30
N PHE A 216 -15.78 10.76 -10.59
CA PHE A 216 -15.03 9.77 -9.84
C PHE A 216 -13.86 9.28 -10.69
N ILE A 217 -12.64 9.33 -10.16
CA ILE A 217 -11.42 8.92 -10.83
C ILE A 217 -10.72 7.85 -9.99
N SER A 218 -10.53 6.66 -10.54
CA SER A 218 -9.78 5.58 -9.89
C SER A 218 -8.47 5.32 -10.62
N ASN A 219 -7.39 5.19 -9.87
CA ASN A 219 -6.09 4.79 -10.40
C ASN A 219 -5.91 3.27 -10.30
N SER A 220 -5.62 2.63 -11.43
CA SER A 220 -5.31 1.21 -11.63
C SER A 220 -6.40 0.20 -11.26
N PHE A 221 -7.40 0.58 -10.46
CA PHE A 221 -8.46 -0.31 -10.01
C PHE A 221 -9.79 0.06 -10.63
N ASN A 222 -10.28 -0.79 -11.53
CA ASN A 222 -11.61 -0.66 -12.12
C ASN A 222 -12.71 -1.10 -11.13
N VAL A 223 -13.94 -0.66 -11.37
CA VAL A 223 -15.13 -1.23 -10.74
C VAL A 223 -15.74 -2.26 -11.70
N SER A 224 -15.86 -3.52 -11.25
CA SER A 224 -16.48 -4.59 -12.05
C SER A 224 -17.91 -4.21 -12.44
N ASP A 225 -18.32 -4.57 -13.66
CA ASP A 225 -19.67 -4.37 -14.20
C ASP A 225 -20.12 -2.90 -14.34
N HIS A 226 -19.23 -1.94 -14.08
CA HIS A 226 -19.49 -0.51 -14.18
C HIS A 226 -18.46 0.15 -15.11
N PRO A 227 -18.70 0.17 -16.44
CA PRO A 227 -17.72 0.65 -17.41
C PRO A 227 -17.50 2.17 -17.27
N PRO A 228 -16.23 2.63 -17.21
CA PRO A 228 -15.90 4.05 -17.16
C PRO A 228 -16.10 4.74 -18.51
N GLN A 229 -16.47 6.02 -18.49
CA GLN A 229 -16.56 6.83 -19.71
C GLN A 229 -15.19 7.11 -20.33
N ILE A 230 -14.13 7.24 -19.52
CA ILE A 230 -12.77 7.49 -20.01
C ILE A 230 -11.81 6.51 -19.35
N ILE A 231 -10.93 5.94 -20.16
CA ILE A 231 -9.76 5.18 -19.71
C ILE A 231 -8.52 5.87 -20.27
N ARG A 232 -7.63 6.33 -19.39
CA ARG A 232 -6.32 6.87 -19.76
C ARG A 232 -5.22 5.94 -19.28
N GLU A 233 -4.50 5.33 -20.22
CA GLU A 233 -3.28 4.59 -19.90
C GLU A 233 -2.14 5.57 -19.66
N ILE A 234 -1.40 5.34 -18.59
CA ILE A 234 -0.25 6.15 -18.19
C ILE A 234 1.00 5.32 -18.42
N ASP A 235 1.92 5.86 -19.20
CA ASP A 235 3.22 5.26 -19.47
C ASP A 235 4.15 5.41 -18.24
N ASP A 236 3.81 4.79 -17.11
CA ASP A 236 4.69 4.70 -15.95
C ASP A 236 5.16 3.26 -15.71
N LEU A 237 6.00 3.07 -14.68
CA LEU A 237 6.56 1.76 -14.35
C LEU A 237 5.47 0.69 -14.12
N HIS A 238 4.28 1.10 -13.66
CA HIS A 238 3.18 0.20 -13.30
C HIS A 238 2.14 0.10 -14.43
N ARG A 239 2.34 0.81 -15.55
CA ARG A 239 1.37 0.99 -16.63
C ARG A 239 -0.01 1.34 -16.07
N SER A 240 -0.02 2.32 -15.16
CA SER A 240 -1.21 2.74 -14.43
C SER A 240 -2.34 3.11 -15.40
N LYS A 241 -3.59 2.87 -15.00
CA LYS A 241 -4.78 3.24 -15.77
C LYS A 241 -5.67 4.15 -14.95
N LEU A 242 -5.99 5.33 -15.46
CA LEU A 242 -6.99 6.20 -14.86
C LEU A 242 -8.36 5.87 -15.47
N TYR A 243 -9.25 5.37 -14.63
CA TYR A 243 -10.64 5.12 -14.95
C TYR A 243 -11.47 6.30 -14.46
N VAL A 244 -12.28 6.89 -15.33
CA VAL A 244 -13.08 8.08 -15.01
C VAL A 244 -14.55 7.78 -15.22
N TRP A 245 -15.33 8.04 -14.18
CA TRP A 245 -16.77 8.05 -14.22
C TRP A 245 -17.32 9.45 -14.01
N LYS A 246 -18.34 9.81 -14.79
CA LYS A 246 -19.16 10.99 -14.52
C LYS A 246 -20.53 10.53 -14.04
N LYS A 247 -20.97 11.02 -12.89
CA LYS A 247 -22.32 10.80 -12.37
C LYS A 247 -23.31 11.76 -13.03
#